data_AF-A0A4C1Z2X1-F1
#
_entry.id   AF-A0A4C1Z2X1-F1
#
_cell.length_a   1.000
_cell.length_b   1.000
_cell.length_c   1.000
_cell.angle_alpha   90.00
_cell.angle_beta   90.00
_cell.angle_gamma   90.00
#
_symmetry.space_group_name_H-M   'P 1'
#
loop_
_entity.id
_entity.type
_entity.pdbx_description
1 polymer ?
#
loop_
_entity_poly.entity_id
_entity_poly.type
_entity_poly.pdbx_seq_one_letter_code
_entity_poly.pdbx_strand_id
1 'polypeptide(L)'
;MVSICLYVCVCVRACVRAYVRAENPYGTHERSIKLVQYPVIDTLKPVNGTTFRWTITSHLPLEQIELNIKERSEKNWGNVSIPVPEVTNHSYDVEYVMSTDSYRPGNYSATIRAKNSAEWRESEDAQEIELGKCY
;
A
#
# COMPACT_ATOMS: atom_id res chain seq x y z
N MET A 1 -21.02 -15.65 -33.27
CA MET A 1 -19.91 -16.23 -32.47
C MET A 1 -18.93 -15.09 -32.23
N VAL A 2 -18.72 -14.68 -30.97
CA VAL A 2 -17.81 -13.57 -30.63
C VAL A 2 -16.51 -14.17 -30.14
N SER A 3 -15.39 -13.84 -30.78
CA SER A 3 -14.06 -14.26 -30.32
C SER A 3 -13.44 -13.13 -29.52
N ILE A 4 -13.13 -13.38 -28.24
CA ILE A 4 -12.44 -12.44 -27.37
C ILE A 4 -11.01 -12.94 -27.21
N CYS A 5 -10.03 -12.17 -27.68
CA CYS A 5 -8.62 -12.49 -27.51
C CYS A 5 -7.99 -11.47 -26.55
N LEU A 6 -7.51 -11.96 -25.40
CA LEU A 6 -6.75 -11.17 -24.45
C LEU A 6 -5.27 -11.19 -24.86
N TYR A 7 -4.72 -10.04 -25.26
CA TYR A 7 -3.30 -9.91 -25.56
C TYR A 7 -2.58 -9.24 -24.37
N VAL A 8 -1.88 -10.04 -23.58
CA VAL A 8 -0.99 -9.54 -22.53
C VAL A 8 0.39 -9.34 -23.15
N CYS A 9 0.79 -8.08 -23.34
CA CYS A 9 2.09 -7.75 -23.91
C CYS A 9 3.17 -7.91 -22.82
N VAL A 10 3.73 -9.11 -22.67
CA VAL A 10 4.77 -9.39 -21.67
C VAL A 10 6.13 -8.85 -22.15
N CYS A 11 6.35 -7.55 -22.01
CA CYS A 11 7.69 -6.96 -22.15
C CYS A 11 8.36 -6.89 -20.77
N VAL A 12 9.52 -7.54 -20.66
CA VAL A 12 10.28 -7.89 -19.44
C VAL A 12 10.84 -6.68 -18.65
N ARG A 13 10.36 -5.44 -18.86
CA ARG A 13 10.87 -4.27 -18.11
C ARG A 13 9.86 -3.25 -17.58
N ALA A 14 8.59 -3.28 -17.95
CA ALA A 14 7.51 -2.54 -17.30
C ALA A 14 6.26 -2.66 -18.18
N CYS A 15 5.43 -3.67 -17.93
CA CYS A 15 4.14 -3.74 -18.59
C CYS A 15 3.19 -2.75 -17.88
N VAL A 16 3.02 -1.56 -18.44
CA VAL A 16 2.16 -0.50 -17.87
C VAL A 16 0.75 -0.51 -18.49
N ARG A 17 0.58 -1.17 -19.64
CA ARG A 17 -0.69 -1.25 -20.37
C ARG A 17 -0.91 -2.63 -20.96
N ALA A 18 -2.14 -3.12 -20.85
CA ALA A 18 -2.66 -4.29 -21.55
C ALA A 18 -3.66 -3.85 -22.63
N TYR A 19 -3.88 -4.68 -23.65
CA TYR A 19 -4.82 -4.39 -24.73
C TYR A 19 -5.80 -5.56 -24.89
N VAL A 20 -7.09 -5.23 -24.96
CA VAL A 20 -8.16 -6.19 -25.23
C VAL A 20 -8.70 -5.92 -26.61
N ARG A 21 -8.70 -6.96 -27.46
CA ARG A 21 -9.23 -6.90 -28.81
C ARG A 21 -10.41 -7.85 -28.93
N ALA A 22 -11.54 -7.33 -29.38
CA ALA A 22 -12.74 -8.09 -29.71
C ALA A 22 -13.03 -7.96 -31.21
N GLU A 23 -13.31 -9.07 -31.87
CA GLU A 23 -13.51 -9.12 -33.32
C GLU A 23 -14.81 -9.84 -33.68
N ASN A 24 -15.58 -9.24 -34.59
CA ASN A 24 -16.78 -9.84 -35.18
C ASN A 24 -16.86 -9.52 -36.69
N PRO A 25 -17.77 -10.15 -37.47
CA PRO A 25 -17.89 -9.92 -38.92
C PRO A 25 -18.21 -8.47 -39.33
N TYR A 26 -18.62 -7.62 -38.39
CA TYR A 26 -18.97 -6.21 -38.62
C TYR A 26 -17.87 -5.24 -38.18
N GLY A 27 -16.78 -5.72 -37.56
CA GLY A 27 -15.66 -4.88 -37.19
C GLY A 27 -14.81 -5.41 -36.04
N THR A 28 -13.75 -4.66 -35.74
CA THR A 28 -12.83 -4.90 -34.62
C THR A 28 -12.94 -3.75 -33.62
N HIS A 29 -13.03 -4.08 -32.33
CA HIS A 29 -12.95 -3.12 -31.25
C HIS A 29 -11.73 -3.40 -30.37
N GLU A 30 -10.95 -2.37 -30.10
CA GLU A 30 -9.79 -2.43 -29.22
C GLU A 30 -9.98 -1.49 -28.02
N ARG A 31 -9.61 -1.96 -26.83
CA ARG A 31 -9.50 -1.13 -25.63
C ARG A 31 -8.16 -1.35 -24.95
N SER A 32 -7.54 -0.27 -24.51
CA SER A 32 -6.36 -0.35 -23.64
C SER A 32 -6.78 -0.30 -22.17
N ILE A 33 -6.08 -1.07 -21.33
CA ILE A 33 -6.25 -1.13 -19.89
C ILE A 33 -4.93 -0.70 -19.26
N LYS A 34 -4.96 0.28 -18.36
CA LYS A 34 -3.78 0.66 -17.57
C LYS A 34 -3.62 -0.35 -16.43
N LEU A 35 -2.46 -0.99 -16.34
CA LEU A 35 -2.17 -1.92 -15.26
C LEU A 35 -1.91 -1.15 -13.97
N VAL A 36 -2.27 -1.75 -12.84
CA VAL A 36 -2.08 -1.18 -11.51
C VAL A 36 -0.58 -0.96 -11.27
N GLN A 37 -0.21 0.28 -11.04
CA GLN A 37 1.17 0.69 -10.72
C GLN A 37 1.28 1.26 -9.31
N TYR A 38 0.20 1.23 -8.53
CA TYR A 38 0.14 1.83 -7.22
C TYR A 38 0.62 0.87 -6.13
N PRO A 39 1.14 1.37 -5.00
CA PRO A 39 1.52 0.52 -3.88
C PRO A 39 0.31 -0.20 -3.28
N VAL A 40 0.45 -1.50 -3.04
CA VAL A 40 -0.53 -2.29 -2.27
C VAL A 40 0.05 -2.47 -0.88
N ILE A 41 -0.73 -2.08 0.13
CA ILE A 41 -0.30 -2.10 1.53
C ILE A 41 -1.07 -3.23 2.22
N ASP A 42 -0.35 -4.20 2.75
CA ASP A 42 -0.96 -5.25 3.57
C ASP A 42 -1.36 -4.69 4.95
N THR A 43 -2.28 -5.38 5.61
CA THR A 43 -2.76 -4.99 6.94
C THR A 43 -1.60 -4.86 7.94
N LEU A 44 -1.61 -3.77 8.72
CA LEU A 44 -0.69 -3.53 9.83
C LEU A 44 -0.82 -4.64 10.88
N LYS A 45 0.27 -5.35 11.18
CA LYS A 45 0.27 -6.41 12.20
C LYS A 45 1.08 -5.98 13.43
N PRO A 46 0.50 -6.03 14.65
CA PRO A 46 1.26 -5.86 15.87
C PRO A 46 2.13 -7.10 16.12
N VAL A 47 3.43 -6.89 16.35
CA VAL A 47 4.40 -7.96 16.68
C VAL A 47 4.62 -8.04 18.18
N ASN A 48 4.79 -6.88 18.81
CA ASN A 48 4.74 -6.67 20.25
C ASN A 48 3.96 -5.37 20.48
N GLY A 49 3.51 -5.08 21.71
CA GLY A 49 2.57 -3.98 21.98
C GLY A 49 2.98 -2.59 21.43
N THR A 50 4.25 -2.38 21.10
CA THR A 50 4.78 -1.12 20.54
C THR A 50 5.42 -1.27 19.17
N THR A 51 5.58 -2.49 18.64
CA THR A 51 6.24 -2.78 17.37
C THR A 51 5.25 -3.29 16.36
N PHE A 52 5.25 -2.66 15.19
CA PHE A 52 4.36 -2.97 14.09
C PHE A 52 5.15 -3.40 12.88
N ARG A 53 4.61 -4.37 12.17
CA ARG A 53 5.18 -4.86 10.92
C ARG A 53 4.11 -4.96 9.85
N TRP A 54 4.47 -4.53 8.65
CA TRP A 54 3.63 -4.66 7.47
C TRP A 54 4.50 -4.82 6.23
N THR A 55 3.84 -5.19 5.15
CA THR A 55 4.48 -5.39 3.86
C THR A 55 3.81 -4.49 2.84
N ILE A 56 4.61 -3.82 2.02
CA ILE A 56 4.12 -3.02 0.90
C ILE A 56 4.63 -3.68 -0.38
N THR A 57 3.72 -4.02 -1.28
CA THR A 57 4.06 -4.50 -2.62
C THR A 57 3.93 -3.35 -3.61
N SER A 58 5.01 -2.99 -4.31
CA SER A 58 4.96 -1.96 -5.34
C SER A 58 5.89 -2.28 -6.50
N HIS A 59 5.32 -2.27 -7.71
CA HIS A 59 6.08 -2.45 -8.95
C HIS A 59 7.02 -1.28 -9.25
N LEU A 60 6.69 -0.09 -8.78
CA LEU A 60 7.53 1.10 -8.87
C LEU A 60 8.25 1.32 -7.53
N PRO A 61 9.47 1.92 -7.54
CA PRO A 61 10.16 2.29 -6.31
C PRO A 61 9.30 3.17 -5.40
N LEU A 62 9.28 2.86 -4.10
CA LEU A 62 8.65 3.72 -3.10
C LEU A 62 9.49 4.98 -2.90
N GLU A 63 8.81 6.12 -2.84
CA GLU A 63 9.42 7.42 -2.55
C GLU A 63 9.27 7.79 -1.07
N GLN A 64 8.13 7.44 -0.47
CA GLN A 64 7.78 7.86 0.89
C GLN A 64 6.81 6.89 1.54
N ILE A 65 6.96 6.71 2.86
CA ILE A 65 6.06 5.94 3.71
C ILE A 65 5.70 6.82 4.91
N GLU A 66 4.41 6.88 5.23
CA GLU A 66 3.87 7.59 6.37
C GLU A 66 3.00 6.65 7.21
N LEU A 67 3.18 6.71 8.53
CA LEU A 67 2.27 6.10 9.49
C LEU A 67 1.43 7.21 10.11
N ASN A 68 0.14 7.16 9.86
CA ASN A 68 -0.82 8.09 10.41
C ASN A 68 -1.39 7.46 11.68
N ILE A 69 -1.20 8.12 12.81
CA ILE A 69 -1.67 7.66 14.11
C ILE A 69 -2.61 8.72 14.67
N LYS A 70 -3.73 8.28 15.21
CA LYS A 70 -4.70 9.15 15.87
C LYS A 70 -5.17 8.52 17.17
N GLU A 71 -5.22 9.31 18.24
CA GLU A 71 -5.86 8.86 19.48
C GLU A 71 -7.38 8.78 19.28
N ARG A 72 -8.06 7.78 19.85
CA ARG A 72 -9.52 7.61 19.72
C ARG A 72 -10.31 8.86 20.14
N SER A 73 -9.78 9.62 21.10
CA SER A 73 -10.37 10.87 21.61
C SER A 73 -10.13 12.07 20.68
N GLU A 74 -9.12 11.99 19.81
CA GLU A 74 -8.70 13.08 18.93
C GLU A 74 -9.37 13.03 17.56
N LYS A 75 -9.57 14.22 16.97
CA LYS A 75 -10.14 14.33 15.62
C LYS A 75 -9.07 14.33 14.53
N ASN A 76 -7.85 14.74 14.86
CA ASN A 76 -6.78 14.98 13.89
C ASN A 76 -5.80 13.79 13.85
N TRP A 77 -5.32 13.46 12.65
CA TRP A 77 -4.27 12.47 12.46
C TRP A 77 -2.90 13.12 12.66
N GLY A 78 -2.03 12.47 13.43
CA GLY A 78 -0.61 12.75 13.46
C GLY A 78 0.13 11.89 12.44
N ASN A 79 1.08 12.47 11.72
CA ASN A 79 1.83 11.76 10.68
C ASN A 79 3.26 11.51 11.15
N VAL A 80 3.70 10.27 11.02
CA VAL A 80 5.09 9.85 11.29
C VAL A 80 5.72 9.43 9.98
N SER A 81 6.81 10.09 9.60
CA SER A 81 7.59 9.71 8.42
C SER A 81 8.46 8.51 8.72
N ILE A 82 8.40 7.48 7.87
CA ILE A 82 9.14 6.23 8.03
C ILE A 82 10.16 6.11 6.90
N PRO A 83 11.43 5.75 7.20
CA PRO A 83 12.43 5.53 6.17
C PRO A 83 12.01 4.39 5.23
N VAL A 84 12.21 4.57 3.93
CA VAL A 84 11.93 3.54 2.94
C VAL A 84 13.01 2.45 3.05
N PRO A 85 12.65 1.19 3.33
CA PRO A 85 13.62 0.10 3.43
C PRO A 85 14.14 -0.32 2.06
N GLU A 86 15.18 -1.14 2.03
CA GLU A 86 15.69 -1.71 0.78
C GLU A 86 14.64 -2.62 0.13
N VAL A 87 14.49 -2.49 -1.19
CA VAL A 87 13.49 -3.26 -1.96
C VAL A 87 13.94 -4.72 -2.11
N THR A 88 13.06 -5.65 -1.74
CA THR A 88 13.27 -7.08 -1.96
C THR A 88 12.19 -7.60 -2.91
N ASN A 89 12.53 -7.83 -4.18
CA ASN A 89 11.59 -8.35 -5.20
C ASN A 89 10.25 -7.56 -5.28
N HIS A 90 10.31 -6.23 -5.38
CA HIS A 90 9.12 -5.34 -5.38
C HIS A 90 8.30 -5.34 -4.07
N SER A 91 8.80 -6.00 -3.03
CA SER A 91 8.24 -6.02 -1.70
C SER A 91 9.11 -5.20 -0.75
N TYR A 92 8.47 -4.49 0.16
CA TYR A 92 9.10 -3.70 1.21
C TYR A 92 8.57 -4.20 2.55
N ASP A 93 9.44 -4.87 3.31
CA ASP A 93 9.17 -5.23 4.69
C ASP A 93 9.48 -4.03 5.58
N VAL A 94 8.46 -3.50 6.24
CA VAL A 94 8.59 -2.33 7.10
C VAL A 94 8.35 -2.74 8.54
N GLU A 95 9.28 -2.37 9.41
CA GLU A 95 9.16 -2.51 10.85
C GLU A 95 9.26 -1.14 11.49
N TYR A 96 8.29 -0.81 12.33
CA TYR A 96 8.28 0.44 13.08
C TYR A 96 8.07 0.17 14.55
N VAL A 97 8.99 0.68 15.36
CA VAL A 97 8.92 0.64 16.82
C VAL A 97 8.43 1.99 17.31
N MET A 98 7.24 2.01 17.89
CA MET A 98 6.67 3.22 18.45
C MET A 98 7.31 3.54 19.81
N SER A 99 7.77 4.77 19.97
CA SER A 99 8.36 5.24 21.23
C SER A 99 7.27 5.48 22.28
N THR A 100 7.33 4.75 23.40
CA THR A 100 6.40 4.90 24.53
C THR A 100 6.49 6.26 25.22
N ASP A 101 7.57 7.00 25.01
CA ASP A 101 7.76 8.33 25.63
C ASP A 101 7.00 9.44 24.89
N SER A 102 6.67 9.19 23.61
CA SER A 102 6.00 10.16 22.74
C SER A 102 4.47 10.02 22.75
N TYR A 103 3.95 8.91 23.28
CA TYR A 103 2.51 8.60 23.27
C TYR A 103 2.02 8.30 24.68
N ARG A 104 0.83 8.78 25.00
CA ARG A 104 0.20 8.49 26.29
C ARG A 104 -0.41 7.09 26.25
N PRO A 105 -0.50 6.39 27.38
CA PRO A 105 -1.29 5.16 27.46
C PRO A 105 -2.74 5.42 27.05
N GLY A 106 -3.28 4.62 26.14
CA GLY A 106 -4.59 4.85 25.54
C GLY A 106 -4.84 4.03 24.28
N ASN A 107 -5.99 4.29 23.64
CA ASN A 107 -6.43 3.60 22.44
C ASN A 107 -6.18 4.49 21.22
N TYR A 108 -5.45 3.95 20.25
CA TYR A 108 -5.06 4.62 19.02
C TYR A 108 -5.60 3.88 17.80
N SER A 109 -5.80 4.61 16.71
CA SER A 109 -6.04 4.06 15.39
C SER A 109 -4.86 4.43 14.51
N ALA A 110 -4.37 3.47 13.72
CA ALA A 110 -3.26 3.67 12.80
C ALA A 110 -3.65 3.29 11.37
N THR A 111 -3.29 4.14 10.41
CA THR A 111 -3.31 3.82 8.97
C THR A 111 -1.93 4.05 8.37
N ILE A 112 -1.60 3.29 7.34
CA ILE A 112 -0.33 3.43 6.62
C ILE A 112 -0.61 4.08 5.28
N ARG A 113 0.25 4.99 4.86
CA ARG A 113 0.23 5.57 3.52
C ARG A 113 1.59 5.41 2.85
N ALA A 114 1.56 5.06 1.58
CA ALA A 114 2.76 4.86 0.78
C ALA A 114 2.64 5.60 -0.55
N LYS A 115 3.75 6.19 -1.00
CA LYS A 115 3.84 6.92 -2.25
C LYS A 115 4.86 6.27 -3.17
N ASN A 116 4.50 6.14 -4.43
CA ASN A 116 5.48 5.97 -5.51
C ASN A 116 5.30 7.06 -6.57
N SER A 117 6.07 6.97 -7.65
CA SER A 117 6.02 7.97 -8.74
C SER A 117 4.67 8.04 -9.47
N ALA A 118 3.76 7.07 -9.25
CA ALA A 118 2.43 7.08 -9.85
C ALA A 118 1.41 7.74 -8.91
N GLU A 119 1.22 7.23 -7.70
CA GLU A 119 0.21 7.74 -6.77
C GLU A 119 0.48 7.41 -5.30
N TRP A 120 -0.29 8.08 -4.43
CA TRP A 120 -0.43 7.75 -3.03
C TRP A 120 -1.46 6.66 -2.83
N ARG A 121 -1.19 5.75 -1.90
CA ARG A 121 -2.14 4.75 -1.40
C ARG A 121 -2.16 4.72 0.10
N GLU A 122 -3.32 4.37 0.63
CA GLU A 122 -3.57 4.19 2.05
C GLU A 122 -3.99 2.73 2.28
N SER A 123 -3.72 2.22 3.49
CA SER A 123 -4.24 0.93 3.92
C SER A 123 -5.77 0.95 3.92
N GLU A 124 -6.39 -0.16 3.53
CA GLU A 124 -7.86 -0.24 3.45
C GLU A 124 -8.50 -0.13 4.83
N ASP A 125 -7.85 -0.71 5.84
CA ASP A 125 -8.33 -0.74 7.21
C ASP A 125 -7.42 0.07 8.14
N ALA A 126 -8.06 0.71 9.12
CA ALA A 126 -7.38 1.28 10.27
C ALA A 126 -7.21 0.21 11.34
N GLN A 127 -5.98 0.05 11.83
CA GLN A 127 -5.68 -0.88 12.91
C GLN A 127 -5.85 -0.19 14.27
N GLU A 128 -6.63 -0.81 15.16
CA GLU A 128 -6.71 -0.38 16.56
C GLU A 128 -5.50 -0.87 17.35
N ILE A 129 -4.93 0.01 18.17
CA ILE A 129 -3.73 -0.21 18.97
C ILE A 129 -4.04 0.23 20.40
N GLU A 130 -3.80 -0.65 21.37
CA GLU A 130 -3.92 -0.34 22.78
C GLU A 130 -2.53 -0.20 23.40
N LEU A 131 -2.22 0.98 23.92
CA LEU A 131 -0.97 1.23 24.66
C LEU A 131 -1.22 1.09 26.15
N GLY A 132 -0.74 -0.03 26.69
CA GLY A 132 -0.69 -0.26 28.14
C GLY A 132 0.43 0.53 28.80
N LYS A 133 0.27 0.85 30.09
CA LYS A 133 1.39 1.30 30.91
C LYS A 133 2.42 0.17 30.99
N CYS A 134 3.66 0.42 30.58
CA CYS A 134 4.78 -0.41 30.98
C CYS A 134 4.89 -0.29 32.52
N TYR A 135 4.68 -1.40 33.23
CA TYR A 135 4.83 -1.51 34.68
C TYR A 135 6.29 -1.67 35.06
#